data_AF-A0A502L5W4-F1
#
_entry.id   AF-A0A502L5W4-F1
#
_cell.length_a   1.000
_cell.length_b   1.000
_cell.length_c   1.000
_cell.angle_alpha   90.00
_cell.angle_beta   90.00
_cell.angle_gamma   90.00
#
_symmetry.space_group_name_H-M   'P 1'
#
loop_
_entity.id
_entity.type
_entity.pdbx_description
1 polymer ?
#
loop_
_entity_poly.entity_id
_entity_poly.type
_entity_poly.pdbx_seq_one_letter_code
_entity_poly.pdbx_strand_id
1 'polypeptide(L)'
;MFSINFLSWRTAPRFVLAIVFSSLVACSPVEADKAPQTLVSQKTEILTVYKDANCGCCEKWITHLSSQGLQSDVINHENMAVIKQEFNIAARYRSCHTAVSSQGYFFEGHIPAKYITKFLAEQHEDVIGLTAPAMPLGSPGMEVGDKFMPYQILLIKADGSHEIYAKVDSYEEQF
;
A
#
# COMPACT_ATOMS: atom_id res chain seq x y z
N MET A 1 2.27 -7.55 -62.70
CA MET A 1 1.21 -8.53 -62.99
C MET A 1 -0.01 -7.73 -63.45
N PHE A 2 -0.29 -7.69 -64.75
CA PHE A 2 -1.35 -6.88 -65.38
C PHE A 2 -2.27 -7.81 -66.21
N SER A 3 -3.59 -7.67 -66.07
CA SER A 3 -4.71 -8.03 -67.00
C SER A 3 -6.02 -7.68 -66.27
N ILE A 4 -6.78 -6.63 -66.58
CA ILE A 4 -7.66 -6.28 -67.72
C ILE A 4 -8.92 -7.18 -67.88
N ASN A 5 -10.08 -6.54 -67.63
CA ASN A 5 -11.48 -6.67 -68.14
C ASN A 5 -12.04 -8.01 -68.65
N PHE A 6 -13.31 -8.33 -68.31
CA PHE A 6 -14.52 -8.06 -69.13
C PHE A 6 -15.79 -8.80 -68.61
N LEU A 7 -16.95 -8.29 -69.06
CA LEU A 7 -18.34 -8.84 -69.07
C LEU A 7 -19.17 -8.76 -67.76
N SER A 8 -20.15 -7.85 -67.61
CA SER A 8 -21.48 -7.80 -68.25
C SER A 8 -22.48 -8.88 -67.79
N TRP A 9 -23.50 -8.49 -67.00
CA TRP A 9 -24.89 -8.64 -67.46
C TRP A 9 -25.85 -7.66 -66.78
N ARG A 10 -26.92 -7.43 -67.53
CA ARG A 10 -27.90 -6.36 -67.61
C ARG A 10 -29.08 -6.52 -66.64
N THR A 11 -29.71 -5.36 -66.37
CA THR A 11 -31.17 -5.07 -66.29
C THR A 11 -32.02 -5.74 -65.20
N ALA A 12 -32.56 -5.02 -64.21
CA ALA A 12 -33.69 -4.06 -64.20
C ALA A 12 -34.95 -4.71 -63.54
N PRO A 13 -36.07 -4.02 -63.31
CA PRO A 13 -36.35 -3.30 -62.06
C PRO A 13 -37.73 -3.68 -61.44
N ARG A 14 -38.15 -2.89 -60.43
CA ARG A 14 -39.52 -2.37 -60.20
C ARG A 14 -40.50 -3.06 -59.21
N PHE A 15 -41.09 -2.16 -58.41
CA PHE A 15 -42.42 -2.16 -57.76
C PHE A 15 -42.61 -3.10 -56.55
N VAL A 16 -42.54 -2.56 -55.32
CA VAL A 16 -43.65 -2.00 -54.50
C VAL A 16 -44.73 -3.05 -54.20
N LEU A 17 -44.82 -3.47 -52.94
CA LEU A 17 -46.09 -3.56 -52.22
C LEU A 17 -45.84 -3.62 -50.71
N ALA A 18 -46.43 -2.67 -49.99
CA ALA A 18 -46.51 -2.66 -48.54
C ALA A 18 -47.54 -3.71 -48.08
N ILE A 19 -47.17 -4.58 -47.13
CA ILE A 19 -48.13 -5.25 -46.25
C ILE A 19 -47.56 -5.26 -44.83
N VAL A 20 -48.30 -4.56 -43.97
CA VAL A 20 -48.17 -4.49 -42.52
C VAL A 20 -48.41 -5.89 -41.94
N PHE A 21 -47.39 -6.49 -41.35
CA PHE A 21 -47.54 -7.65 -40.46
C PHE A 21 -47.06 -7.26 -39.06
N SER A 22 -48.00 -6.76 -38.28
CA SER A 22 -47.87 -6.65 -36.83
C SER A 22 -47.77 -8.07 -36.26
N SER A 23 -46.56 -8.47 -35.89
CA SER A 23 -46.29 -9.71 -35.19
C SER A 23 -45.49 -9.38 -33.94
N LEU A 24 -46.08 -9.74 -32.80
CA LEU A 24 -45.58 -9.53 -31.45
C LEU A 24 -44.22 -10.23 -31.29
N VAL A 25 -43.13 -9.47 -31.31
CA VAL A 25 -41.83 -9.96 -30.84
C VAL A 25 -41.77 -9.69 -29.35
N ALA A 26 -42.00 -10.75 -28.57
CA ALA A 26 -41.64 -10.79 -27.17
C ALA A 26 -40.10 -10.72 -27.06
N CYS A 27 -39.57 -9.56 -26.68
CA CYS A 27 -38.18 -9.46 -26.22
C CYS A 27 -38.12 -9.96 -24.77
N SER A 28 -37.68 -11.20 -24.57
CA SER A 28 -37.09 -11.59 -23.29
C SER A 28 -35.79 -10.81 -23.10
N PRO A 29 -35.56 -10.14 -21.96
CA PRO A 29 -34.23 -9.61 -21.68
C PRO A 29 -33.29 -10.80 -21.46
N VAL A 30 -32.18 -10.80 -22.20
CA VAL A 30 -31.01 -11.63 -21.88
C VAL A 30 -30.52 -11.18 -20.51
N GLU A 31 -30.76 -12.01 -19.48
CA GLU A 31 -30.10 -11.88 -18.19
C GLU A 31 -28.60 -12.09 -18.41
N ALA A 32 -27.86 -10.99 -18.39
CA ALA A 32 -26.42 -11.00 -18.32
C ALA A 32 -26.02 -11.65 -16.99
N ASP A 33 -25.47 -12.86 -17.06
CA ASP A 33 -24.83 -13.56 -15.96
C ASP A 33 -23.80 -12.64 -15.29
N LYS A 34 -24.18 -12.07 -14.15
CA LYS A 34 -23.30 -11.27 -13.30
C LYS A 34 -22.50 -12.26 -12.46
N ALA A 35 -21.26 -12.53 -12.88
CA ALA A 35 -20.32 -13.33 -12.11
C ALA A 35 -20.26 -12.82 -10.64
N PRO A 36 -20.15 -13.71 -9.63
CA PRO A 36 -20.05 -13.30 -8.24
C PRO A 36 -18.81 -12.43 -8.03
N GLN A 37 -19.03 -11.13 -7.79
CA GLN A 37 -17.99 -10.25 -7.30
C GLN A 37 -17.74 -10.63 -5.84
N THR A 38 -16.71 -11.42 -5.60
CA THR A 38 -16.14 -11.62 -4.26
C THR A 38 -15.70 -10.25 -3.76
N LEU A 39 -16.52 -9.67 -2.88
CA LEU A 39 -16.17 -8.49 -2.11
C LEU A 39 -15.03 -8.90 -1.18
N VAL A 40 -13.79 -8.69 -1.62
CA VAL A 40 -12.62 -8.78 -0.73
C VAL A 40 -12.82 -7.64 0.27
N SER A 41 -13.25 -7.98 1.47
CA SER A 41 -13.19 -7.07 2.60
C SER A 41 -11.70 -6.76 2.81
N GLN A 42 -11.26 -5.60 2.31
CA GLN A 42 -9.95 -5.07 2.68
C GLN A 42 -10.03 -4.78 4.18
N LYS A 43 -9.54 -5.73 4.98
CA LYS A 43 -9.30 -5.51 6.40
C LYS A 43 -8.29 -4.38 6.49
N THR A 44 -8.72 -3.22 6.96
CA THR A 44 -7.82 -2.12 7.26
C THR A 44 -6.84 -2.59 8.32
N GLU A 45 -5.55 -2.57 8.01
CA GLU A 45 -4.51 -2.87 8.99
C GLU A 45 -4.43 -1.71 9.99
N ILE A 46 -4.52 -2.03 11.28
CA ILE A 46 -4.36 -1.08 12.38
C ILE A 46 -3.07 -1.44 13.10
N LEU A 47 -2.13 -0.49 13.17
CA LEU A 47 -0.88 -0.66 13.89
C LEU A 47 -1.07 -0.24 15.35
N THR A 48 -0.65 -1.07 16.30
CA THR A 48 -0.53 -0.65 17.71
C THR A 48 0.78 0.11 17.87
N VAL A 49 0.73 1.39 18.22
CA VAL A 49 1.89 2.28 18.33
C VAL A 49 2.17 2.58 19.80
N TYR A 50 3.32 2.09 20.29
CA TYR A 50 3.83 2.38 21.62
C TYR A 50 4.78 3.58 21.57
N LYS A 51 4.52 4.58 22.41
CA LYS A 51 5.37 5.78 22.52
C LYS A 51 5.38 6.37 23.93
N ASP A 52 6.34 7.24 24.20
CA ASP A 52 6.26 8.15 25.35
C ASP A 52 5.16 9.21 25.13
N ALA A 53 4.43 9.57 26.19
CA ALA A 53 3.33 10.53 26.14
C ALA A 53 3.78 11.92 25.64
N ASN A 54 5.02 12.32 25.92
CA ASN A 54 5.58 13.63 25.63
C ASN A 54 6.44 13.64 24.36
N CYS A 55 6.45 12.57 23.56
CA CYS A 55 7.20 12.50 22.31
C CYS A 55 6.47 13.20 21.15
N GLY A 56 6.78 14.48 20.93
CA GLY A 56 6.14 15.27 19.86
C GLY A 56 6.43 14.79 18.43
N CYS A 57 7.63 14.26 18.15
CA CYS A 57 7.95 13.72 16.81
C CYS A 57 7.19 12.41 16.52
N CYS A 58 6.99 11.57 17.54
CA CYS A 58 6.19 10.35 17.42
C CYS A 58 4.74 10.66 17.00
N GLU A 59 4.15 11.73 17.55
CA GLU A 59 2.80 12.17 17.19
C GLU A 59 2.70 12.64 15.74
N LYS A 60 3.70 13.39 15.26
CA LYS A 60 3.78 13.80 13.86
C LYS A 60 3.92 12.60 12.92
N TRP A 61 4.70 11.59 13.32
CA TRP A 61 4.83 10.35 12.56
C TRP A 61 3.50 9.57 12.50
N ILE A 62 2.74 9.50 13.59
CA ILE A 62 1.38 8.93 13.59
C ILE A 62 0.45 9.70 12.63
N THR A 63 0.55 11.03 12.62
CA THR A 63 -0.20 11.86 11.66
C THR A 63 0.18 11.52 10.21
N HIS A 64 1.48 11.31 9.93
CA HIS A 64 1.96 10.84 8.63
C HIS A 64 1.31 9.50 8.25
N LEU A 65 1.31 8.50 9.15
CA LEU A 65 0.65 7.21 8.89
C LEU A 65 -0.83 7.39 8.49
N SER A 66 -1.57 8.16 9.27
CA SER A 66 -2.99 8.43 9.03
C SER A 66 -3.21 9.11 7.67
N SER A 67 -2.37 10.08 7.32
CA SER A 67 -2.43 10.76 6.00
C SER A 67 -2.18 9.83 4.81
N GLN A 68 -1.50 8.70 5.05
CA GLN A 68 -1.18 7.67 4.06
C GLN A 68 -2.12 6.46 4.13
N GLY A 69 -3.22 6.57 4.91
CA GLY A 69 -4.25 5.54 5.01
C GLY A 69 -3.93 4.39 5.97
N LEU A 70 -2.84 4.47 6.74
CA LEU A 70 -2.55 3.52 7.82
C LEU A 70 -3.20 3.99 9.11
N GLN A 71 -4.00 3.12 9.73
CA GLN A 71 -4.60 3.41 11.01
C GLN A 71 -3.67 3.03 12.15
N SER A 72 -3.80 3.72 13.28
CA SER A 72 -2.98 3.47 14.46
C SER A 72 -3.81 3.52 15.73
N ASP A 73 -3.58 2.55 16.61
CA ASP A 73 -4.05 2.55 17.99
C ASP A 73 -2.86 2.91 18.90
N VAL A 74 -2.97 4.02 19.63
CA VAL A 74 -1.81 4.63 20.31
C VAL A 74 -1.82 4.29 21.79
N ILE A 75 -0.74 3.67 22.26
CA ILE A 75 -0.53 3.33 23.65
C ILE A 75 0.65 4.14 24.19
N ASN A 76 0.35 5.06 25.11
CA ASN A 76 1.40 5.77 25.84
C ASN A 76 2.00 4.85 26.90
N HIS A 77 3.33 4.75 26.92
CA HIS A 77 4.06 3.89 27.85
C HIS A 77 5.25 4.65 28.45
N GLU A 78 5.36 4.67 29.77
CA GLU A 78 6.41 5.42 30.49
C GLU A 78 7.80 4.80 30.31
N ASN A 79 7.87 3.48 30.11
CA ASN A 79 9.13 2.77 29.92
C ASN A 79 9.19 2.05 28.57
N MET A 80 9.59 2.77 27.53
CA MET A 80 9.72 2.21 26.19
C MET A 80 10.81 1.12 26.08
N ALA A 81 11.74 1.01 27.04
CA ALA A 81 12.77 -0.02 26.99
C ALA A 81 12.19 -1.43 27.17
N VAL A 82 11.12 -1.57 27.96
CA VAL A 82 10.40 -2.84 28.17
C VAL A 82 9.75 -3.30 26.88
N ILE A 83 8.99 -2.43 26.22
CA ILE A 83 8.35 -2.72 24.93
C ILE A 83 9.39 -3.19 23.90
N LYS A 84 10.50 -2.44 23.76
CA LYS A 84 11.56 -2.80 22.81
C LYS A 84 12.25 -4.12 23.15
N GLN A 85 12.27 -4.52 24.42
CA GLN A 85 12.80 -5.82 24.84
C GLN A 85 11.82 -6.96 24.51
N GLU A 86 10.52 -6.76 24.69
CA GLU A 86 9.48 -7.74 24.35
C GLU A 86 9.54 -8.15 22.86
N PHE A 87 9.83 -7.18 21.97
CA PHE A 87 10.00 -7.42 20.54
C PHE A 87 11.45 -7.75 20.12
N ASN A 88 12.35 -8.03 21.07
CA ASN A 88 13.76 -8.37 20.82
C ASN A 88 14.52 -7.33 19.98
N ILE A 89 14.15 -6.05 20.08
CA ILE A 89 14.79 -4.96 19.35
C ILE A 89 16.10 -4.62 20.04
N ALA A 90 17.22 -5.05 19.44
CA ALA A 90 18.56 -4.77 19.93
C ALA A 90 18.84 -3.26 20.03
N ALA A 91 19.63 -2.83 21.01
CA ALA A 91 19.87 -1.41 21.30
C ALA A 91 20.31 -0.58 20.08
N ARG A 92 21.13 -1.17 19.20
CA ARG A 92 21.62 -0.53 17.95
C ARG A 92 20.53 -0.23 16.91
N TYR A 93 19.35 -0.85 17.05
CA TYR A 93 18.23 -0.69 16.13
C TYR A 93 17.11 0.18 16.70
N ARG A 94 17.28 0.73 17.91
CA ARG A 94 16.20 1.43 18.61
C ARG A 94 16.02 2.88 18.15
N SER A 95 14.79 3.35 18.31
CA SER A 95 14.31 4.71 18.08
C SER A 95 13.35 5.12 19.21
N CYS A 96 12.57 6.19 19.01
CA CYS A 96 11.69 6.80 20.00
C CYS A 96 10.36 6.04 20.22
N HIS A 97 9.84 5.34 19.21
CA HIS A 97 8.57 4.60 19.26
C HIS A 97 8.67 3.25 18.55
N THR A 98 7.71 2.38 18.81
CA THR A 98 7.59 1.04 18.20
C THR A 98 6.14 0.83 17.79
N ALA A 99 5.89 0.59 16.51
CA ALA A 99 4.58 0.17 16.01
C ALA A 99 4.57 -1.33 15.76
N VAL A 100 3.42 -1.99 15.92
CA VAL A 100 3.27 -3.44 15.78
C VAL A 100 2.02 -3.72 14.95
N SER A 101 2.17 -4.53 13.91
CA SER A 101 1.06 -4.99 13.09
C SER A 101 0.28 -6.11 13.78
N SER A 102 -0.95 -6.37 13.31
CA SER A 102 -1.76 -7.52 13.73
C SER A 102 -1.11 -8.87 13.41
N GLN A 103 -0.14 -8.88 12.49
CA GLN A 103 0.67 -10.06 12.14
C GLN A 103 1.89 -10.24 13.06
N GLY A 104 2.17 -9.28 13.95
CA GLY A 104 3.27 -9.35 14.92
C GLY A 104 4.59 -8.74 14.45
N TYR A 105 4.67 -8.21 13.23
CA TYR A 105 5.85 -7.47 12.77
C TYR A 105 5.95 -6.12 13.47
N PHE A 106 7.16 -5.75 13.90
CA PHE A 106 7.42 -4.42 14.44
C PHE A 106 7.90 -3.42 13.36
N PHE A 107 7.64 -2.15 13.59
CA PHE A 107 8.15 -1.01 12.84
C PHE A 107 8.72 -0.01 13.84
N GLU A 108 10.05 0.07 13.90
CA GLU A 108 10.79 0.83 14.90
C GLU A 108 11.27 2.17 14.32
N GLY A 109 10.79 3.26 14.91
CA GLY A 109 11.18 4.62 14.52
C GLY A 109 10.51 5.17 13.26
N HIS A 110 11.08 6.27 12.76
CA HIS A 110 10.48 7.14 11.75
C HIS A 110 10.55 6.56 10.32
N ILE A 111 9.93 5.40 10.12
CA ILE A 111 9.83 4.71 8.83
C ILE A 111 8.68 5.36 8.02
N PRO A 112 8.88 5.79 6.76
CA PRO A 112 7.77 6.27 5.94
C PRO A 112 6.71 5.21 5.71
N ALA A 113 5.44 5.59 5.86
CA ALA A 113 4.26 4.74 5.69
C ALA A 113 4.31 3.85 4.45
N LYS A 114 4.80 4.35 3.30
CA LYS A 114 4.88 3.57 2.07
C LYS A 114 5.72 2.30 2.20
N TYR A 115 6.79 2.33 3.01
CA TYR A 115 7.64 1.17 3.24
C TYR A 115 6.99 0.17 4.18
N ILE A 116 6.18 0.64 5.14
CA ILE A 116 5.36 -0.21 6.01
C ILE A 116 4.29 -0.92 5.18
N THR A 117 3.54 -0.17 4.36
CA THR A 117 2.52 -0.73 3.46
C THR A 117 3.13 -1.73 2.48
N LYS A 118 4.27 -1.38 1.88
CA LYS A 118 5.00 -2.29 0.99
C LYS A 118 5.41 -3.58 1.72
N PHE A 119 6.00 -3.44 2.90
CA PHE A 119 6.44 -4.58 3.71
C PHE A 119 5.27 -5.51 4.06
N LEU A 120 4.14 -4.96 4.49
CA LEU A 120 2.97 -5.75 4.86
C LEU A 120 2.30 -6.47 3.68
N ALA A 121 2.59 -6.04 2.45
CA ALA A 121 2.11 -6.70 1.23
C ALA A 121 3.06 -7.80 0.72
N GLU A 122 4.29 -7.86 1.26
CA GLU A 122 5.29 -8.86 0.92
C GLU A 122 5.17 -10.10 1.81
N GLN A 123 5.67 -11.23 1.32
CA GLN A 123 5.83 -12.44 2.13
C GLN A 123 7.23 -12.46 2.74
N HIS A 124 7.31 -12.71 4.04
CA HIS A 124 8.58 -12.72 4.76
C HIS A 124 8.80 -14.06 5.46
N GLU A 125 10.02 -14.60 5.29
CA GLU A 125 10.52 -15.74 6.04
C GLU A 125 11.62 -15.26 6.99
N ASP A 126 11.56 -15.69 8.25
CA ASP A 126 12.55 -15.34 9.29
C ASP A 126 12.75 -13.83 9.52
N VAL A 127 11.74 -13.00 9.26
CA VAL A 127 11.76 -11.54 9.48
C VAL A 127 10.85 -11.18 10.64
N ILE A 128 11.29 -10.23 11.47
CA ILE A 128 10.53 -9.75 12.63
C ILE A 128 10.10 -8.28 12.52
N GLY A 129 10.69 -7.50 11.61
CA GLY A 129 10.24 -6.13 11.40
C GLY A 129 11.21 -5.25 10.62
N LEU A 130 10.86 -3.97 10.57
CA LEU A 130 11.70 -2.90 10.01
C LEU A 130 12.14 -1.91 11.09
N THR A 131 13.29 -1.28 10.89
CA THR A 131 13.74 -0.16 11.72
C THR A 131 14.31 0.98 10.89
N ALA A 132 14.01 2.21 11.29
CA ALA A 132 14.80 3.41 10.99
C ALA A 132 15.52 3.84 12.29
N PRO A 133 16.76 3.38 12.53
CA PRO A 133 17.44 3.56 13.81
C PRO A 133 17.67 5.03 14.17
N ALA A 134 17.78 5.31 15.48
CA ALA A 134 17.92 6.65 16.03
C ALA A 134 16.74 7.55 15.64
N MET A 135 16.98 8.78 15.18
CA MET A 135 15.95 9.72 14.73
C MET A 135 16.50 10.57 13.58
N PRO A 136 16.58 10.02 12.34
CA PRO A 136 17.16 10.74 11.21
C PRO A 136 16.40 12.03 10.94
N LEU A 137 17.14 13.14 10.83
CA LEU A 137 16.52 14.44 10.57
C LEU A 137 15.93 14.46 9.15
N GLY A 138 14.69 14.91 9.01
CA GLY A 138 13.97 14.92 7.73
C GLY A 138 13.14 13.66 7.46
N SER A 139 13.30 12.61 8.28
CA SER A 139 12.35 11.47 8.30
C SER A 139 10.95 11.92 8.76
N PRO A 140 9.87 11.15 8.53
CA PRO A 140 8.52 11.66 8.74
C PRO A 140 8.25 11.93 10.23
N GLY A 141 7.86 13.15 10.56
CA GLY A 141 7.76 13.63 11.95
C GLY A 141 9.04 14.20 12.55
N MET A 142 10.18 14.11 11.84
CA MET A 142 11.49 14.68 12.19
C MET A 142 11.92 15.80 11.23
N GLU A 143 10.99 16.40 10.49
CA GLU A 143 11.25 17.47 9.52
C GLU A 143 11.65 18.77 10.22
N VAL A 144 12.67 19.46 9.68
CA VAL A 144 13.15 20.75 10.17
C VAL A 144 13.57 21.64 8.99
N GLY A 145 12.61 22.39 8.44
CA GLY A 145 12.81 23.15 7.20
C GLY A 145 13.26 22.22 6.07
N ASP A 146 14.23 22.68 5.28
CA ASP A 146 14.75 21.93 4.12
C ASP A 146 15.91 20.98 4.47
N LYS A 147 16.14 20.72 5.76
CA LYS A 147 17.24 19.85 6.20
C LYS A 147 16.81 18.38 6.09
N PHE A 148 17.70 17.55 5.55
CA PHE A 148 17.50 16.11 5.40
C PHE A 148 18.81 15.37 5.63
N MET A 149 18.75 14.25 6.34
CA MET A 149 19.86 13.33 6.56
C MET A 149 19.53 12.01 5.87
N PRO A 150 20.29 11.58 4.84
CA PRO A 150 20.12 10.27 4.24
C PRO A 150 20.18 9.16 5.27
N TYR A 151 19.26 8.21 5.17
CA TYR A 151 19.14 7.13 6.13
C TYR A 151 18.72 5.82 5.48
N GLN A 152 18.85 4.75 6.24
CA GLN A 152 18.51 3.41 5.80
C GLN A 152 17.36 2.89 6.65
N ILE A 153 16.47 2.16 5.99
CA ILE A 153 15.48 1.32 6.64
C ILE A 153 16.05 -0.09 6.61
N LEU A 154 16.21 -0.70 7.76
CA LEU A 154 16.77 -2.03 7.91
C LEU A 154 15.66 -3.03 8.12
N LEU A 155 15.73 -4.16 7.43
CA LEU A 155 14.94 -5.35 7.69
C LEU A 155 15.66 -6.19 8.74
N ILE A 156 14.96 -6.56 9.80
CA ILE A 156 15.52 -7.29 10.93
C ILE A 156 15.03 -8.73 10.89
N LYS A 157 15.99 -9.67 10.91
CA LYS A 157 15.70 -11.11 10.94
C LYS A 157 15.52 -11.62 12.36
N ALA A 158 14.86 -12.76 12.49
CA ALA A 158 14.60 -13.42 13.77
C ALA A 158 15.91 -13.82 14.51
N ASP A 159 17.00 -14.05 13.77
CA ASP A 159 18.33 -14.33 14.33
C ASP A 159 19.09 -13.07 14.81
N GLY A 160 18.50 -11.87 14.66
CA GLY A 160 19.08 -10.58 15.04
C GLY A 160 20.03 -9.96 14.00
N SER A 161 20.27 -10.65 12.89
CA SER A 161 20.93 -10.07 11.71
C SER A 161 19.99 -9.08 11.00
N HIS A 162 20.54 -8.33 10.03
CA HIS A 162 19.77 -7.36 9.28
C HIS A 162 20.20 -7.28 7.82
N GLU A 163 19.31 -6.75 7.00
CA GLU A 163 19.55 -6.36 5.62
C GLU A 163 19.09 -4.92 5.40
N ILE A 164 19.63 -4.27 4.37
CA ILE A 164 19.12 -2.95 3.96
C ILE A 164 17.83 -3.21 3.17
N TYR A 165 16.71 -2.77 3.71
CA TYR A 165 15.41 -2.86 3.03
C TYR A 165 15.24 -1.72 2.01
N ALA A 166 15.62 -0.51 2.41
CA ALA A 166 15.59 0.67 1.56
C ALA A 166 16.63 1.69 2.01
N LYS A 167 17.05 2.52 1.06
CA LYS A 167 17.76 3.77 1.30
C LYS A 167 16.81 4.92 1.00
N VAL A 168 16.89 5.96 1.80
CA VAL A 168 16.16 7.20 1.61
C VAL A 168 17.20 8.30 1.54
N ASP A 169 17.51 8.71 0.31
CA ASP A 169 18.61 9.63 0.01
C ASP A 169 18.10 11.08 -0.11
N SER A 170 16.79 11.29 -0.27
CA SER A 170 16.15 12.62 -0.26
C SER A 170 14.78 12.64 0.43
N TYR A 171 14.25 13.84 0.68
CA TYR A 171 12.95 14.03 1.31
C TYR A 171 11.80 13.46 0.46
N GLU A 172 11.88 13.65 -0.85
CA GLU A 172 10.87 13.25 -1.83
C GLU A 172 10.74 11.72 -1.93
N GLU A 173 11.84 11.00 -1.70
CA GLU A 173 11.86 9.54 -1.69
C GLU A 173 11.06 8.92 -0.53
N GLN A 174 10.47 9.71 0.35
CA GLN A 174 9.64 9.21 1.45
C GLN A 174 8.17 8.99 1.06
N PHE A 175 7.75 9.56 -0.07
CA PHE A 175 6.36 9.56 -0.56
C PHE A 175 6.22 8.81 -1.88
#